data_AF-A0A6A3FZN7-F1
#
_entry.id   AF-A0A6A3FZN7-F1
#
_cell.length_a   1.000
_cell.length_b   1.000
_cell.length_c   1.000
_cell.angle_alpha   90.00
_cell.angle_beta   90.00
_cell.angle_gamma   90.00
#
_symmetry.space_group_name_H-M   'P 1'
#
loop_
_entity.id
_entity.type
_entity.pdbx_description
1 polymer ?
#
loop_
_entity_poly.entity_id
_entity_poly.type
_entity_poly.pdbx_seq_one_letter_code
_entity_poly.pdbx_strand_id
1 'polypeptide(L)'
;MEMTLKRSASSRDSCTTEEEPQRKMKVSASRRERCRINQARYRQRQRQHEEELDAFIRQVHQEVQDLETQRQDILRYAPTNESVWVVATKYFRLFRYGFVTPVMVPVSSASNSPSALFNKWNQKTPPSNVQLEFLKKSMTADVTDGVVFGAEALLENWRL
;
A
#
# COMPACT_ATOMS: atom_id res chain seq x y z
N MET A 1 80.16 67.68 58.45
CA MET A 1 80.45 66.71 57.38
C MET A 1 79.32 65.69 57.38
N GLU A 2 78.27 65.99 56.62
CA GLU A 2 77.22 65.02 56.31
C GLU A 2 77.77 64.03 55.29
N MET A 3 77.55 62.74 55.52
CA MET A 3 77.74 61.70 54.52
C MET A 3 76.38 61.03 54.29
N THR A 4 75.58 61.65 53.43
CA THR A 4 74.47 61.00 52.74
C THR A 4 75.01 60.10 51.63
N LEU A 5 74.26 59.05 51.28
CA LEU A 5 74.17 58.30 49.99
C LEU A 5 74.25 56.78 50.25
N LYS A 6 73.43 55.88 49.71
CA LYS A 6 72.16 55.92 48.96
C LYS A 6 71.67 54.46 48.97
N ARG A 7 70.40 54.23 49.33
CA ARG A 7 69.77 52.91 49.30
C ARG A 7 69.48 52.54 47.85
N SER A 8 70.18 51.55 47.30
CA SER A 8 69.89 50.97 45.98
C SER A 8 68.72 50.00 46.11
N ALA A 9 67.52 50.45 45.76
CA ALA A 9 66.40 49.56 45.47
C ALA A 9 66.60 49.01 44.06
N SER A 10 66.85 47.70 43.96
CA SER A 10 66.86 46.97 42.69
C SER A 10 65.45 47.03 42.08
N SER A 11 65.38 47.56 40.87
CA SER A 11 64.20 47.70 40.03
C SER A 11 63.53 46.33 39.87
N ARG A 12 62.34 46.16 40.45
CA ARG A 12 61.40 45.16 39.95
C ARG A 12 60.82 45.76 38.67
N ASP A 13 61.45 45.46 37.55
CA ASP A 13 60.90 45.78 36.23
C ASP A 13 59.52 45.13 36.11
N SER A 14 58.51 45.99 36.17
CA SER A 14 57.15 45.73 35.78
C SER A 14 57.09 45.50 34.28
N CYS A 15 57.07 44.24 33.85
CA CYS A 15 56.72 43.88 32.48
C CYS A 15 55.76 42.70 32.51
N THR A 16 54.46 42.95 32.63
CA THR A 16 53.39 41.96 32.37
C THR A 16 52.02 42.63 32.45
N THR A 17 51.63 43.41 31.43
CA THR A 17 50.23 43.92 31.33
C THR A 17 49.70 44.05 29.89
N GLU A 18 50.54 44.06 28.86
CA GLU A 18 50.12 44.24 27.46
C GLU A 18 49.69 42.92 26.75
N GLU A 19 50.05 41.75 27.26
CA GLU A 19 49.77 40.47 26.56
C GLU A 19 48.35 39.92 26.81
N GLU A 20 47.78 40.17 27.99
CA GLU A 20 46.45 39.70 28.40
C GLU A 20 45.31 40.23 27.50
N PRO A 21 45.24 41.54 27.18
CA PRO A 21 44.18 42.10 26.32
C PRO A 21 44.26 41.56 24.89
N GLN A 22 45.46 41.47 24.32
CA GLN A 22 45.67 40.97 22.96
C GLN A 22 45.30 39.49 22.83
N ARG A 23 45.64 38.66 23.83
CA ARG A 23 45.25 37.25 23.88
C ARG A 23 43.72 37.10 23.92
N LYS A 24 43.03 37.89 24.74
CA LYS A 24 41.55 37.91 24.80
C LYS A 24 40.91 38.32 23.47
N MET A 25 41.45 39.35 22.81
CA MET A 25 40.97 39.77 21.48
C MET A 25 41.15 38.66 20.43
N LYS A 26 42.32 38.00 20.38
CA LYS A 26 42.60 36.88 19.46
C LYS A 26 41.69 35.67 19.70
N VAL A 27 41.45 35.32 20.97
CA VAL A 27 40.50 34.24 21.35
C VAL A 27 39.08 34.62 20.92
N SER A 28 38.66 35.87 21.12
CA SER A 28 37.34 36.35 20.70
C SER A 28 37.17 36.32 19.18
N ALA A 29 38.19 36.71 18.42
CA ALA A 29 38.20 36.67 16.96
C ALA A 29 38.14 35.21 16.45
N SER A 30 38.92 34.30 17.04
CA SER A 30 38.87 32.86 16.74
C SER A 30 37.49 32.25 17.03
N ARG A 31 36.84 32.65 18.12
CA ARG A 31 35.48 32.20 18.45
C ARG A 31 34.46 32.71 17.44
N ARG A 32 34.54 33.98 17.02
CA ARG A 32 33.65 34.56 15.99
C ARG A 32 33.79 33.82 14.66
N GLU A 33 35.02 33.52 14.25
CA GLU A 33 35.26 32.78 13.01
C GLU A 33 34.69 31.35 13.08
N ARG A 34 34.89 30.65 14.20
CA ARG A 34 34.26 29.34 14.44
C ARG A 34 32.74 29.41 14.40
N CYS A 35 32.14 30.42 15.01
CA CYS A 35 30.69 30.64 14.96
C CYS A 35 30.21 30.89 13.52
N ARG A 36 30.96 31.67 12.72
CA ARG A 36 30.65 31.94 11.31
C ARG A 36 30.65 30.67 10.48
N ILE A 37 31.71 29.85 10.63
CA ILE A 37 31.83 28.56 9.94
C ILE A 37 30.73 27.60 10.38
N ASN A 38 30.45 27.49 11.69
CA ASN A 38 29.42 26.60 12.20
C ASN A 38 28.01 27.02 11.74
N GLN A 39 27.71 28.32 11.70
CA GLN A 39 26.45 28.81 11.14
C GLN A 39 26.35 28.55 9.64
N ALA A 40 27.43 28.75 8.88
CA ALA A 40 27.45 28.43 7.46
C ALA A 40 27.19 26.94 7.22
N ARG A 41 27.85 26.06 7.98
CA ARG A 41 27.64 24.61 7.94
C ARG A 41 26.24 24.19 8.38
N TYR A 42 25.67 24.85 9.40
CA TYR A 42 24.30 24.59 9.83
C TYR A 42 23.31 24.91 8.70
N ARG A 43 23.44 26.10 8.10
CA ARG A 43 22.61 26.50 6.95
C ARG A 43 22.81 25.59 5.73
N GLN A 44 24.04 25.14 5.49
CA GLN A 44 24.34 24.18 4.43
C GLN A 44 23.62 22.84 4.65
N ARG A 45 23.72 22.28 5.87
CA ARG A 45 23.05 21.02 6.22
C ARG A 45 21.53 21.14 6.12
N GLN A 46 20.98 22.29 6.51
CA GLN A 46 19.56 22.53 6.39
C GLN A 46 19.10 22.54 4.93
N ARG A 47 19.81 23.24 4.04
CA ARG A 47 19.51 23.23 2.60
C ARG A 47 19.64 21.83 1.98
N GLN A 48 20.70 21.10 2.34
CA GLN A 48 20.90 19.73 1.85
C GLN A 48 19.74 18.82 2.26
N HIS A 49 19.26 18.94 3.50
CA HIS A 49 18.13 18.16 3.95
C HIS A 49 16.83 18.53 3.22
N GLU A 50 16.59 19.82 2.98
CA GLU A 50 15.45 20.30 2.17
C GLU A 50 15.53 19.76 0.73
N GLU A 51 16.72 19.80 0.11
CA GLU A 51 16.96 19.24 -1.23
C GLU A 51 16.75 17.72 -1.29
N GLU A 52 17.20 16.97 -0.27
CA GLU A 52 16.97 15.53 -0.15
C GLU A 52 15.48 15.19 -0.04
N LEU A 53 14.73 15.96 0.76
CA LEU A 53 13.28 15.79 0.89
C LEU A 53 12.56 16.07 -0.44
N ASP A 54 12.92 17.16 -1.12
CA ASP A 54 12.35 17.50 -2.43
C ASP A 54 12.66 16.43 -3.48
N ALA A 55 13.88 15.90 -3.49
CA ALA A 55 14.26 14.80 -4.37
C ALA A 55 13.45 13.53 -4.08
N PHE A 56 13.27 13.19 -2.80
CA PHE A 56 12.48 12.03 -2.39
C PHE A 56 11.00 12.18 -2.77
N ILE A 57 10.40 13.36 -2.55
CA ILE A 57 9.02 13.65 -2.97
C ILE A 57 8.86 13.48 -4.48
N ARG A 58 9.79 14.02 -5.27
CA ARG A 58 9.79 13.87 -6.73
C ARG A 58 9.90 12.39 -7.15
N GLN A 59 10.77 11.63 -6.50
CA GLN A 59 10.92 10.20 -6.76
C GLN A 59 9.63 9.43 -6.48
N VAL A 60 9.00 9.66 -5.32
CA VAL A 60 7.75 8.99 -4.95
C VAL A 60 6.62 9.36 -5.91
N HIS A 61 6.51 10.63 -6.31
CA HIS A 61 5.52 11.02 -7.32
C HIS A 61 5.74 10.34 -8.66
N GLN A 62 6.99 10.22 -9.11
CA GLN A 62 7.31 9.49 -10.33
C GLN A 62 6.92 8.02 -10.22
N GLU A 63 7.24 7.37 -9.10
CA GLU A 63 6.91 5.96 -8.87
C GLU A 63 5.38 5.73 -8.87
N VAL A 64 4.62 6.62 -8.23
CA VAL A 64 3.15 6.59 -8.27
C VAL A 64 2.64 6.72 -9.69
N GLN A 65 3.17 7.67 -10.47
CA GLN A 65 2.76 7.88 -11.85
C GLN A 65 3.08 6.67 -12.75
N ASP A 66 4.25 6.05 -12.55
CA ASP A 66 4.66 4.86 -13.29
C ASP A 66 3.75 3.67 -12.97
N LEU A 67 3.42 3.46 -11.69
CA LEU A 67 2.49 2.43 -11.25
C LEU A 67 1.07 2.66 -11.77
N GLU A 68 0.59 3.92 -11.79
CA GLU A 68 -0.70 4.27 -12.37
C GLU A 68 -0.74 3.98 -13.87
N THR A 69 0.33 4.31 -14.59
CA THR A 69 0.48 4.02 -16.02
C THR A 69 0.46 2.51 -16.27
N GLN A 70 1.25 1.75 -15.51
CA GLN A 70 1.26 0.29 -15.58
C GLN A 70 -0.12 -0.29 -15.29
N ARG A 71 -0.85 0.23 -14.30
CA ARG A 71 -2.23 -0.17 -14.02
C ARG A 71 -3.15 0.12 -15.21
N GLN A 72 -3.05 1.29 -15.82
CA GLN A 72 -3.85 1.63 -17.00
C GLN A 72 -3.54 0.71 -18.18
N ASP A 73 -2.28 0.39 -18.42
CA ASP A 73 -1.88 -0.57 -19.46
C ASP A 73 -2.46 -1.96 -19.19
N ILE A 74 -2.33 -2.45 -17.94
CA ILE A 74 -2.95 -3.71 -17.54
C ILE A 74 -4.46 -3.66 -17.78
N LEU A 75 -5.17 -2.58 -17.44
CA LEU A 75 -6.60 -2.46 -17.69
C LEU A 75 -6.96 -2.41 -19.19
N ARG A 76 -6.09 -1.86 -20.04
CA ARG A 76 -6.26 -1.88 -21.50
C ARG A 76 -6.09 -3.29 -22.06
N TYR A 77 -5.15 -4.07 -21.54
CA TYR A 77 -4.83 -5.42 -22.03
C TYR A 77 -5.61 -6.54 -21.34
N ALA A 78 -6.03 -6.34 -20.09
CA ALA A 78 -6.85 -7.28 -19.32
C ALA A 78 -8.31 -6.81 -19.38
N PRO A 79 -9.19 -7.51 -20.12
CA PRO A 79 -10.61 -7.18 -20.15
C PRO A 79 -11.18 -7.37 -18.75
N THR A 80 -11.28 -6.28 -18.00
CA THR A 80 -11.78 -6.31 -16.61
C THR A 80 -13.29 -6.52 -16.58
N ASN A 81 -13.96 -6.11 -17.66
CA ASN A 81 -15.29 -6.57 -18.00
C ASN A 81 -15.14 -7.80 -18.90
N GLU A 82 -15.75 -8.93 -18.52
CA GLU A 82 -15.93 -10.04 -19.44
C GLU A 82 -16.60 -9.45 -20.69
N SER A 83 -15.86 -9.37 -21.81
CA SER A 83 -16.44 -8.92 -23.07
C SER A 83 -17.73 -9.69 -23.31
N VAL A 84 -18.76 -9.06 -23.90
CA VAL A 84 -20.03 -9.73 -24.21
C VAL A 84 -19.78 -11.06 -24.94
N TRP A 85 -18.74 -11.12 -25.78
CA TRP A 85 -18.27 -12.33 -26.45
C TRP A 85 -17.73 -13.41 -25.51
N VAL A 86 -17.01 -13.04 -24.45
CA VAL A 86 -16.52 -13.97 -23.41
C VAL A 86 -17.69 -14.55 -22.63
N VAL A 87 -18.64 -13.70 -22.21
CA VAL A 87 -19.86 -14.15 -21.51
C VAL A 87 -20.68 -15.07 -22.42
N ALA A 88 -20.92 -14.69 -23.67
CA ALA A 88 -21.64 -15.49 -24.66
C ALA A 88 -20.94 -16.84 -24.92
N THR A 89 -19.62 -16.85 -25.08
CA THR A 89 -18.85 -18.09 -25.28
C THR A 89 -18.94 -19.00 -24.07
N LYS A 90 -18.91 -18.46 -22.84
CA LYS A 90 -19.11 -19.22 -21.60
C LYS A 90 -20.53 -19.79 -21.53
N TYR A 91 -21.54 -19.01 -21.89
CA TYR A 91 -22.94 -19.48 -21.97
C TYR A 91 -23.06 -20.67 -22.92
N PHE A 92 -22.67 -20.52 -24.20
CA PHE A 92 -22.78 -21.61 -25.18
C PHE A 92 -21.98 -22.85 -24.76
N ARG A 93 -20.83 -22.69 -24.10
CA ARG A 93 -20.06 -23.83 -23.59
C ARG A 93 -20.74 -24.51 -22.41
N LEU A 94 -21.35 -23.77 -21.48
CA LEU A 94 -22.00 -24.33 -20.29
C LEU A 94 -23.36 -24.96 -20.60
N PHE A 95 -24.10 -24.42 -21.57
CA PHE A 95 -25.43 -24.88 -21.96
C PHE A 95 -25.45 -25.73 -23.23
N ARG A 96 -24.29 -26.23 -23.70
CA ARG A 96 -24.17 -26.98 -24.97
C ARG A 96 -25.06 -28.24 -25.04
N TYR A 97 -25.38 -28.81 -23.89
CA TYR A 97 -26.22 -30.02 -23.75
C TYR A 97 -27.54 -29.72 -23.03
N GLY A 98 -27.92 -28.44 -22.90
CA GLY A 98 -29.05 -28.01 -22.10
C GLY A 98 -28.80 -28.10 -20.59
N PHE A 99 -29.84 -27.84 -19.82
CA PHE A 99 -29.85 -27.97 -18.37
C PHE A 99 -30.55 -29.26 -17.96
N VAL A 100 -29.78 -30.18 -17.37
CA VAL A 100 -30.32 -31.43 -16.80
C VAL A 100 -29.93 -31.47 -15.33
N THR A 101 -30.88 -31.18 -14.44
CA THR A 101 -30.66 -31.49 -13.01
C THR A 101 -30.46 -32.99 -12.88
N PRO A 102 -29.43 -33.46 -12.18
CA PRO A 102 -29.36 -34.87 -11.79
C PRO A 102 -30.65 -35.16 -11.03
N VAL A 103 -31.51 -35.98 -11.63
CA VAL A 103 -32.67 -36.53 -10.95
C VAL A 103 -32.11 -37.24 -9.73
N MET A 104 -32.21 -36.62 -8.56
CA MET A 104 -32.09 -37.34 -7.31
C MET A 104 -33.26 -38.30 -7.32
N VAL A 105 -33.00 -39.52 -7.77
CA VAL A 105 -33.97 -40.61 -7.75
C VAL A 105 -34.50 -40.65 -6.33
N PRO A 106 -35.81 -40.38 -6.10
CA PRO A 106 -36.39 -40.72 -4.83
C PRO A 106 -36.34 -42.24 -4.79
N VAL A 107 -35.44 -42.81 -3.98
CA VAL A 107 -35.59 -44.19 -3.55
C VAL A 107 -36.88 -44.23 -2.75
N SER A 108 -37.98 -44.46 -3.45
CA SER A 108 -39.24 -44.89 -2.87
C SER A 108 -39.02 -46.31 -2.36
N SER A 109 -38.67 -46.37 -1.07
CA SER A 109 -39.06 -47.38 -0.10
C SER A 109 -39.51 -48.74 -0.63
N ALA A 110 -38.58 -49.70 -0.69
CA ALA A 110 -38.89 -51.11 -0.50
C ALA A 110 -37.62 -51.89 -0.08
N SER A 111 -37.04 -51.55 1.07
CA SER A 111 -36.04 -52.40 1.74
C SER A 111 -35.94 -52.00 3.20
N ASN A 112 -36.52 -52.84 4.07
CA ASN A 112 -36.42 -52.72 5.51
C ASN A 112 -34.98 -53.07 5.94
N SER A 113 -34.06 -52.12 5.79
CA SER A 113 -32.69 -52.22 6.32
C SER A 113 -32.42 -51.06 7.27
N PRO A 114 -31.99 -51.31 8.53
CA PRO A 114 -31.76 -50.28 9.54
C PRO A 114 -30.66 -49.25 9.18
N SER A 115 -29.89 -49.49 8.12
CA SER A 115 -28.78 -48.63 7.70
C SER A 115 -29.21 -47.31 7.04
N ALA A 116 -30.50 -47.08 6.80
CA ALA A 116 -31.02 -45.89 6.10
C ALA A 116 -31.10 -44.62 6.96
N LEU A 117 -30.90 -44.71 8.28
CA LEU A 117 -31.08 -43.55 9.19
C LEU A 117 -29.91 -42.56 9.21
N PHE A 118 -28.72 -42.92 8.72
CA PHE A 118 -27.54 -42.04 8.78
C PHE A 118 -27.41 -41.05 7.61
N ASN A 119 -28.22 -41.19 6.55
CA ASN A 119 -28.00 -40.43 5.30
C ASN A 119 -28.96 -39.22 5.15
N LYS A 120 -29.81 -38.97 6.15
CA LYS A 120 -30.84 -37.92 6.11
C LYS A 120 -30.31 -36.52 6.46
N TRP A 121 -29.13 -36.42 7.08
CA TRP A 121 -28.54 -35.17 7.59
C TRP A 121 -27.39 -34.59 6.75
N ASN A 122 -27.09 -35.17 5.58
CA ASN A 122 -26.01 -34.70 4.69
C ASN A 122 -26.49 -34.13 3.34
N GLN A 123 -27.79 -33.85 3.16
CA GLN A 123 -28.36 -33.37 1.88
C GLN A 123 -28.77 -31.89 1.89
N LYS A 124 -28.16 -31.04 2.74
CA LYS A 124 -28.47 -29.60 2.82
C LYS A 124 -27.51 -28.70 2.03
N THR A 125 -26.89 -29.23 0.97
CA THR A 125 -26.24 -28.41 -0.05
C THR A 125 -26.74 -28.91 -1.40
N PRO A 126 -27.55 -28.11 -2.13
CA PRO A 126 -27.77 -28.39 -3.55
C PRO A 126 -26.38 -28.50 -4.21
N PRO A 127 -26.16 -29.44 -5.13
CA PRO A 127 -24.92 -29.47 -5.89
C PRO A 127 -24.74 -28.09 -6.52
N SER A 128 -23.65 -27.41 -6.17
CA SER A 128 -23.26 -26.11 -6.72
C SER A 128 -23.31 -26.20 -8.24
N ASN A 129 -24.41 -25.73 -8.82
CA ASN A 129 -24.65 -25.87 -10.23
C ASN A 129 -23.83 -24.78 -10.94
N VAL A 130 -22.79 -25.19 -11.66
CA VAL A 130 -21.89 -24.26 -12.37
C VAL A 130 -22.65 -23.35 -13.34
N GLN A 131 -23.77 -23.83 -13.90
CA GLN A 131 -24.64 -23.02 -14.76
C GLN A 131 -25.40 -21.97 -13.95
N LEU A 132 -25.91 -22.30 -12.75
CA LEU A 132 -26.58 -21.34 -11.87
C LEU A 132 -25.62 -20.26 -11.35
N GLU A 133 -24.43 -20.67 -10.89
CA GLU A 133 -23.39 -19.74 -10.43
C GLU A 133 -22.96 -18.79 -11.54
N PHE A 134 -22.84 -19.29 -12.77
CA PHE A 134 -22.56 -18.45 -13.93
C PHE A 134 -23.68 -17.42 -14.19
N LEU A 135 -24.95 -17.83 -14.15
CA LEU A 135 -26.08 -16.91 -14.35
C LEU A 135 -26.11 -15.83 -13.27
N LYS A 136 -25.98 -16.19 -11.99
CA LYS A 136 -25.92 -15.22 -10.88
C LYS A 136 -24.79 -14.20 -11.00
N LYS A 137 -23.65 -14.63 -11.55
CA LYS A 137 -22.48 -13.78 -11.74
C LYS A 137 -22.58 -12.88 -12.98
N SER A 138 -23.28 -13.33 -14.03
CA SER A 138 -23.32 -12.64 -15.33
C SER A 138 -24.59 -11.84 -15.58
N MET A 139 -25.69 -12.16 -14.91
CA MET A 139 -27.00 -11.52 -15.08
C MET A 139 -27.37 -10.64 -13.88
N THR A 140 -28.30 -9.72 -14.12
CA THR A 140 -28.89 -8.92 -13.04
C THR A 140 -29.79 -9.79 -12.17
N ALA A 141 -29.99 -9.39 -10.90
CA ALA A 141 -30.85 -10.14 -9.98
C ALA A 141 -32.31 -10.23 -10.45
N ASP A 142 -32.71 -9.33 -11.34
CA ASP A 142 -34.07 -9.16 -11.88
C ASP A 142 -34.26 -9.70 -13.31
N VAL A 143 -33.35 -10.55 -13.77
CA VAL A 143 -33.46 -11.18 -15.08
C VAL A 143 -34.77 -11.95 -15.24
N THR A 144 -35.43 -11.82 -16.38
CA THR A 144 -36.74 -12.44 -16.67
C THR A 144 -36.87 -12.82 -18.15
N ASP A 145 -37.64 -13.88 -18.43
CA ASP A 145 -38.08 -14.28 -19.78
C ASP A 145 -39.51 -13.77 -20.10
N GLY A 146 -40.06 -12.93 -19.24
CA GLY A 146 -41.44 -12.42 -19.30
C GLY A 146 -42.45 -13.26 -18.50
N VAL A 147 -42.07 -14.43 -18.00
CA VAL A 147 -42.94 -15.32 -17.20
C VAL A 147 -42.36 -15.55 -15.80
N VAL A 148 -41.06 -15.84 -15.70
CA VAL A 148 -40.36 -16.09 -14.44
C VAL A 148 -39.28 -15.06 -14.16
N PHE A 149 -38.90 -14.90 -12.89
CA PHE A 149 -37.95 -13.89 -12.44
C PHE A 149 -36.81 -14.52 -11.64
N GLY A 150 -35.59 -14.07 -11.91
CA GLY A 150 -34.37 -14.53 -11.26
C GLY A 150 -33.69 -15.69 -11.99
N ALA A 151 -32.38 -15.81 -11.78
CA ALA A 151 -31.53 -16.81 -12.44
C ALA A 151 -31.95 -18.25 -12.11
N GLU A 152 -32.39 -18.52 -10.88
CA GLU A 152 -32.87 -19.81 -10.43
C GLU A 152 -34.13 -20.25 -11.20
N ALA A 153 -35.13 -19.37 -11.28
CA ALA A 153 -36.41 -19.69 -11.89
C ALA A 153 -36.28 -19.87 -13.41
N LEU A 154 -35.45 -19.05 -14.06
CA LEU A 154 -35.10 -19.21 -15.47
C LEU A 154 -34.44 -20.56 -15.76
N LEU A 155 -33.50 -20.96 -14.89
CA LEU A 155 -32.77 -22.20 -15.07
C LEU A 155 -33.69 -23.42 -14.96
N GLU A 156 -34.65 -23.41 -14.04
CA GLU A 156 -35.69 -24.44 -13.96
C GLU A 156 -36.62 -24.44 -15.19
N ASN A 157 -36.93 -23.28 -15.76
CA ASN A 157 -37.74 -23.19 -16.98
C ASN A 157 -37.02 -23.75 -18.22
N TRP A 158 -35.68 -23.67 -18.25
CA TRP A 158 -34.85 -24.24 -19.32
C TRP A 158 -34.48 -25.70 -19.13
N ARG A 159 -35.02 -26.35 -18.09
CA ARG A 159 -34.81 -27.77 -17.85
C ARG A 159 -35.46 -28.59 -18.96
N LEU A 160 -34.66 -29.47 -19.58
CA LEU A 160 -35.13 -30.42 -20.60
C LEU A 160 -35.91 -31.58 -19.96
#